data_AF-A0A3N6QSW4-F1
#
_entry.id   AF-A0A3N6QSW4-F1
#
_cell.length_a   1.000
_cell.length_b   1.000
_cell.length_c   1.000
_cell.angle_alpha   90.00
_cell.angle_beta   90.00
_cell.angle_gamma   90.00
#
_symmetry.space_group_name_H-M   'P 1'
#
loop_
_entity.id
_entity.type
_entity.pdbx_description
1 polymer ?
#
loop_
_entity_poly.entity_id
_entity_poly.type
_entity_poly.pdbx_seq_one_letter_code
_entity_poly.pdbx_strand_id
1 'polypeptide(L)'
;MSNERKFCLIKDLKPYRDEWRLTLKLLHSWKQSTSFGGDTLECVLVDKTGAKIQESCKRSQMLRVQRYLPVGELKVIDTVKITGAGGQYRPTKQQYKMTIIGDTSITPSDYRNDNYFLNLANYEEIGNGKLKPNFLIDIMRQVTDLGAVATVQANGNDTKIVYFRLLVMKWRVACAKIC
;
A
#
# COMPACT_ATOMS: atom_id res chain seq x y z
N MET A 1 -10.35 -2.08 35.27
CA MET A 1 -11.17 -2.19 34.04
C MET A 1 -10.51 -1.34 32.97
N SER A 2 -9.86 -1.95 31.99
CA SER A 2 -9.27 -1.21 30.87
C SER A 2 -10.39 -0.65 30.00
N ASN A 3 -10.47 0.68 29.86
CA ASN A 3 -11.29 1.32 28.84
C ASN A 3 -10.73 0.92 27.47
N GLU A 4 -11.23 -0.17 26.89
CA GLU A 4 -10.85 -0.55 25.55
C GLU A 4 -11.38 0.48 24.56
N ARG A 5 -10.46 1.13 23.83
CA ARG A 5 -10.81 2.10 22.78
C ARG A 5 -11.70 1.45 21.74
N LYS A 6 -12.74 2.18 21.30
CA LYS A 6 -13.68 1.73 20.26
C LYS A 6 -12.96 1.61 18.91
N PHE A 7 -13.20 0.51 18.21
CA PHE A 7 -12.73 0.35 16.83
C PHE A 7 -13.35 1.37 15.88
N CYS A 8 -12.53 1.91 14.97
CA CYS A 8 -12.97 2.77 13.88
C CYS A 8 -12.56 2.22 12.50
N LEU A 9 -13.08 2.86 11.45
CA LEU A 9 -12.74 2.58 10.06
C LEU A 9 -11.85 3.67 9.48
N ILE A 10 -11.21 3.40 8.34
CA ILE A 10 -10.35 4.37 7.67
C ILE A 10 -11.12 5.65 7.29
N LYS A 11 -12.41 5.54 6.97
CA LYS A 11 -13.27 6.70 6.65
C LYS A 11 -13.50 7.64 7.85
N ASP A 12 -13.32 7.14 9.07
CA ASP A 12 -13.57 7.90 10.31
C ASP A 12 -12.34 8.72 10.74
N LEU A 13 -11.17 8.44 10.16
CA LEU A 13 -9.90 9.07 10.50
C LEU A 13 -9.91 10.59 10.29
N LYS A 14 -9.26 11.31 11.20
CA LYS A 14 -9.07 12.75 11.16
C LYS A 14 -7.67 13.14 11.66
N PRO A 15 -7.10 14.26 11.18
CA PRO A 15 -5.70 14.63 11.46
C PRO A 15 -5.43 15.22 12.86
N TYR A 16 -6.46 15.45 13.68
CA TYR A 16 -6.32 16.19 14.95
C TYR A 16 -6.30 15.30 16.20
N ARG A 17 -6.23 13.98 16.02
CA ARG A 17 -6.13 12.99 17.11
C ARG A 17 -5.19 11.89 16.68
N ASP A 18 -4.47 11.32 17.62
CA ASP A 18 -3.59 10.17 17.37
C ASP A 18 -4.16 8.86 17.94
N GLU A 19 -5.19 8.94 18.79
CA GLU A 19 -5.83 7.77 19.41
C GLU A 19 -6.84 7.11 18.48
N TRP A 20 -6.36 6.23 17.61
CA TRP A 20 -7.18 5.42 16.73
C TRP A 20 -6.89 3.95 16.91
N ARG A 21 -7.94 3.13 16.98
CA ARG A 21 -7.84 1.66 17.03
C ARG A 21 -8.53 1.06 15.80
N LEU A 22 -7.76 0.44 14.91
CA LEU A 22 -8.26 -0.13 13.65
C LEU A 22 -7.79 -1.58 13.49
N THR A 23 -8.60 -2.39 12.82
CA THR A 23 -8.17 -3.70 12.30
C THR A 23 -7.81 -3.53 10.83
N LEU A 24 -6.53 -3.71 10.50
CA LEU A 24 -5.99 -3.45 9.17
C LEU A 24 -5.19 -4.63 8.63
N LYS A 25 -5.35 -4.91 7.34
CA LYS A 25 -4.52 -5.88 6.60
C LYS A 25 -3.42 -5.16 5.84
N LEU A 26 -2.18 -5.63 5.95
CA LEU A 26 -1.09 -5.14 5.11
C LEU A 26 -1.17 -5.77 3.72
N LEU A 27 -1.40 -4.95 2.69
CA LEU A 27 -1.47 -5.42 1.30
C LEU A 27 -0.10 -5.43 0.64
N HIS A 28 0.67 -4.34 0.79
CA HIS A 28 1.98 -4.17 0.20
C HIS A 28 2.86 -3.32 1.08
N SER A 29 4.18 -3.56 1.03
CA SER A 29 5.18 -2.69 1.64
C SER A 29 6.41 -2.56 0.73
N TRP A 30 7.07 -1.41 0.79
CA TRP A 30 8.32 -1.14 0.09
C TRP A 30 9.18 -0.18 0.91
N LYS A 31 10.50 -0.25 0.72
CA LYS A 31 11.42 0.71 1.31
C LYS A 31 11.59 1.90 0.38
N GLN A 32 11.61 3.09 0.96
CA GLN A 32 11.87 4.32 0.24
C GLN A 32 12.90 5.15 1.00
N SER A 33 13.94 5.57 0.29
CA SER A 33 14.94 6.50 0.81
C SER A 33 14.73 7.86 0.13
N THR A 34 14.65 8.91 0.94
CA THR A 34 14.53 10.28 0.41
C THR A 34 15.64 11.15 1.00
N SER A 35 16.11 12.12 0.23
CA SER A 35 17.23 13.00 0.61
C SER A 35 16.95 13.77 1.92
N PHE A 36 15.68 14.08 2.21
CA PHE A 36 15.28 14.82 3.40
C PHE A 36 14.68 13.94 4.51
N GLY A 37 14.04 12.83 4.17
CA GLY A 37 13.31 11.97 5.13
C GLY A 37 14.08 10.73 5.58
N GLY A 38 15.24 10.45 4.98
CA GLY A 38 15.99 9.22 5.21
C GLY A 38 15.22 7.98 4.74
N ASP A 39 15.53 6.84 5.35
CA ASP A 39 14.87 5.57 5.05
C ASP A 39 13.52 5.44 5.75
N THR A 40 12.53 5.07 4.97
CA THR A 40 11.16 4.83 5.40
C THR A 40 10.68 3.48 4.87
N LEU A 41 9.78 2.85 5.60
CA LEU A 41 8.95 1.78 5.08
C LEU A 41 7.60 2.38 4.77
N GLU A 42 7.19 2.25 3.52
CA GLU A 42 5.88 2.67 3.05
C GLU A 42 5.01 1.42 2.87
N CYS A 43 3.73 1.56 3.20
CA CYS A 43 2.78 0.47 3.25
C CYS A 43 1.44 0.88 2.64
N VAL A 44 0.70 -0.10 2.12
CA VAL A 44 -0.73 0.04 1.82
C VAL A 44 -1.52 -0.87 2.77
N LEU A 45 -2.33 -0.25 3.63
CA LEU A 45 -3.21 -0.93 4.57
C LEU A 45 -4.65 -0.87 4.09
N VAL A 46 -5.45 -1.87 4.45
CA VAL A 46 -6.88 -1.92 4.11
C VAL A 46 -7.71 -2.33 5.32
N ASP A 47 -8.86 -1.68 5.50
CA ASP A 47 -9.83 -2.08 6.53
C ASP A 47 -10.85 -3.09 6.00
N LYS A 48 -11.74 -3.57 6.89
CA LYS A 48 -12.78 -4.54 6.55
C LYS A 48 -13.76 -4.08 5.47
N THR A 49 -13.84 -2.79 5.17
CA THR A 49 -14.71 -2.24 4.12
C THR A 49 -14.04 -2.18 2.76
N GLY A 50 -12.74 -2.49 2.69
CA GLY A 50 -11.93 -2.34 1.48
C GLY A 50 -11.39 -0.93 1.26
N ALA A 51 -11.59 -0.01 2.21
CA ALA A 51 -10.95 1.30 2.16
C ALA A 51 -9.45 1.13 2.36
N LYS A 52 -8.64 1.69 1.45
CA LYS A 52 -7.18 1.63 1.50
C LYS A 52 -6.60 2.94 2.04
N ILE A 53 -5.54 2.85 2.84
CA ILE A 53 -4.76 4.01 3.30
C ILE A 53 -3.27 3.74 3.10
N GLN A 54 -2.55 4.78 2.68
CA GLN A 54 -1.09 4.74 2.69
C GLN A 54 -0.60 4.94 4.13
N GLU A 55 0.33 4.10 4.55
CA GLU A 55 1.01 4.19 5.83
C GLU A 55 2.51 4.35 5.63
N SER A 56 3.19 5.07 6.53
CA SER A 56 4.65 5.15 6.55
C SER A 56 5.23 5.08 7.94
N CYS A 57 6.33 4.34 8.10
CA CYS A 57 7.09 4.35 9.33
C CYS A 57 8.56 4.72 9.09
N LYS A 58 9.15 5.49 10.01
CA LYS A 58 10.58 5.86 9.96
C LYS A 58 11.48 4.64 10.20
N ARG A 59 12.75 4.75 9.81
CA ARG A 59 13.79 3.73 10.03
C ARG A 59 13.80 3.12 11.44
N SER A 60 13.61 3.94 12.49
CA SER A 60 13.61 3.48 13.88
C SER A 60 12.49 2.49 14.22
N GLN A 61 11.38 2.51 13.48
CA GLN A 61 10.23 1.60 13.69
C GLN A 61 10.17 0.46 12.67
N MET A 62 10.95 0.53 11.59
CA MET A 62 10.87 -0.38 10.45
C MET A 62 10.94 -1.86 10.83
N LEU A 63 11.96 -2.25 11.61
CA LEU A 63 12.13 -3.65 12.02
C LEU A 63 10.94 -4.17 12.85
N ARG A 64 10.36 -3.30 13.69
CA ARG A 64 9.18 -3.62 14.48
C ARG A 64 7.97 -3.84 13.58
N VAL A 65 7.71 -2.93 12.65
CA VAL A 65 6.59 -3.03 11.71
C VAL A 65 6.72 -4.28 10.85
N GLN A 66 7.88 -4.55 10.26
CA GLN A 66 8.09 -5.74 9.44
C GLN A 66 7.87 -7.05 10.20
N ARG A 67 8.22 -7.09 11.49
CA ARG A 67 8.03 -8.27 12.34
C ARG A 67 6.57 -8.48 12.73
N TYR A 68 5.86 -7.42 13.13
CA TYR A 68 4.53 -7.54 13.73
C TYR A 68 3.38 -7.28 12.77
N LEU A 69 3.64 -6.72 11.60
CA LEU A 69 2.68 -6.44 10.55
C LEU A 69 3.18 -7.01 9.21
N PRO A 70 3.22 -8.34 9.05
CA PRO A 70 3.61 -8.97 7.79
C PRO A 70 2.53 -8.81 6.72
N VAL A 71 2.96 -8.85 5.46
CA VAL A 71 2.06 -8.74 4.30
C VAL A 71 1.05 -9.89 4.31
N GLY A 72 -0.22 -9.59 4.09
CA GLY A 72 -1.33 -10.53 4.07
C GLY A 72 -2.00 -10.77 5.42
N GLU A 73 -1.45 -10.27 6.53
CA GLU A 73 -2.06 -10.47 7.86
C GLU A 73 -2.90 -9.27 8.32
N LEU A 74 -3.98 -9.58 9.04
CA LEU A 74 -4.81 -8.62 9.77
C LEU A 74 -4.26 -8.41 11.18
N LYS A 75 -4.02 -7.16 11.54
CA LYS A 75 -3.57 -6.74 12.86
C LYS A 75 -4.45 -5.64 13.42
N VAL A 76 -4.53 -5.57 14.73
CA VAL A 76 -5.08 -4.41 15.43
C VAL A 76 -3.94 -3.41 15.62
N ILE A 77 -4.12 -2.22 15.08
CA ILE A 77 -3.19 -1.10 15.17
C ILE A 77 -3.84 -0.03 16.04
N ASP A 78 -3.16 0.36 17.12
CA ASP A 78 -3.59 1.40 18.06
C ASP A 78 -2.55 2.52 18.16
N THR A 79 -3.01 3.75 18.32
CA THR A 79 -2.20 4.97 18.39
C THR A 79 -1.40 5.23 17.10
N VAL A 80 -1.94 6.04 16.20
CA VAL A 80 -1.31 6.37 14.91
C VAL A 80 -1.47 7.85 14.60
N LYS A 81 -0.46 8.44 13.95
CA LYS A 81 -0.53 9.83 13.51
C LYS A 81 -1.18 9.92 12.14
N ILE A 82 -2.14 10.83 11.98
CA ILE A 82 -2.84 11.07 10.71
C ILE A 82 -2.42 12.43 10.14
N THR A 83 -2.01 12.45 8.87
CA THR A 83 -1.64 13.68 8.15
C THR A 83 -2.37 13.76 6.81
N GLY A 84 -2.32 14.91 6.14
CA GLY A 84 -2.78 15.03 4.76
C GLY A 84 -1.92 14.20 3.81
N ALA A 85 -2.55 13.47 2.89
CA ALA A 85 -1.85 12.72 1.85
C ALA A 85 -1.25 13.70 0.81
N GLY A 86 0.07 13.80 0.80
CA GLY A 86 0.84 14.59 -0.15
C GLY A 86 1.49 13.76 -1.25
N GLY A 87 2.39 14.40 -2.01
CA GLY A 87 3.15 13.77 -3.09
C GLY A 87 2.42 13.72 -4.42
N GLN A 88 3.19 13.68 -5.52
CA GLN A 88 2.63 13.56 -6.86
C GLN A 88 2.06 12.16 -7.08
N TYR A 89 2.80 11.11 -6.70
CA TYR A 89 2.41 9.71 -6.83
C TYR A 89 1.80 9.20 -5.52
N ARG A 90 0.59 8.63 -5.59
CA ARG A 90 -0.12 8.11 -4.42
C ARG A 90 -0.63 6.68 -4.63
N PRO A 91 -0.40 5.77 -3.67
CA PRO A 91 -0.94 4.41 -3.71
C PRO A 91 -2.47 4.34 -3.60
N THR A 92 -3.11 5.36 -3.00
CA THR A 92 -4.56 5.36 -2.74
C THR A 92 -5.17 6.73 -3.02
N LYS A 93 -6.49 6.76 -3.23
CA LYS A 93 -7.28 8.00 -3.36
C LYS A 93 -7.60 8.65 -2.01
N GLN A 94 -7.23 8.02 -0.89
CA GLN A 94 -7.47 8.55 0.46
C GLN A 94 -6.77 9.90 0.64
N GLN A 95 -7.49 10.86 1.24
CA GLN A 95 -7.02 12.22 1.50
C GLN A 95 -6.03 12.30 2.66
N TYR A 96 -5.93 11.24 3.46
CA TYR A 96 -5.06 11.14 4.62
C TYR A 96 -3.98 10.06 4.44
N LYS A 97 -2.86 10.27 5.11
CA LYS A 97 -1.77 9.31 5.27
C LYS A 97 -1.64 8.95 6.74
N MET A 98 -1.44 7.67 7.02
CA MET A 98 -1.18 7.15 8.36
C MET A 98 0.34 7.10 8.60
N THR A 99 0.77 7.32 9.84
CA THR A 99 2.16 7.14 10.26
C THR A 99 2.21 6.29 11.52
N ILE A 100 2.91 5.16 11.47
CA ILE A 100 3.27 4.41 12.67
C ILE A 100 4.36 5.19 13.43
N ILE A 101 4.09 5.45 14.71
CA ILE A 101 4.95 6.19 15.63
C ILE A 101 5.46 5.26 16.74
N GLY A 102 6.35 5.76 17.61
CA GLY A 102 6.94 4.97 18.71
C GLY A 102 5.88 4.30 19.58
N ASP A 103 4.83 5.04 19.92
CA ASP A 103 3.75 4.61 20.82
C ASP A 103 2.70 3.74 20.16
N THR A 104 2.81 3.48 18.84
CA THR A 104 1.89 2.60 18.13
C THR A 104 2.02 1.17 18.66
N SER A 105 0.89 0.58 19.04
CA SER A 105 0.81 -0.86 19.33
C SER A 105 0.30 -1.61 18.10
N ILE A 106 0.87 -2.79 17.85
CA ILE A 106 0.47 -3.70 16.77
C ILE A 106 0.26 -5.06 17.41
N THR A 107 -0.99 -5.53 17.41
CA THR A 107 -1.39 -6.78 18.08
C THR A 107 -2.13 -7.70 17.11
N PRO A 108 -2.13 -9.03 17.36
CA PRO A 108 -2.92 -9.96 16.57
C PRO A 108 -4.40 -9.56 16.53
N SER A 109 -5.07 -9.86 15.42
CA SER A 109 -6.52 -9.77 15.31
C SER A 109 -7.13 -11.17 15.25
N ASP A 110 -8.21 -11.39 16.00
CA ASP A 110 -9.01 -12.62 15.88
C ASP A 110 -9.84 -12.65 14.59
N TYR A 111 -10.00 -11.50 13.94
CA TYR A 111 -10.69 -11.39 12.66
C TYR A 111 -9.79 -11.94 11.53
N ARG A 112 -10.31 -12.92 10.80
CA ARG A 112 -9.66 -13.51 9.62
C ARG A 112 -10.41 -13.14 8.36
N ASN A 113 -9.67 -12.86 7.29
CA ASN A 113 -10.23 -12.56 5.98
C ASN A 113 -9.19 -12.84 4.87
N ASP A 114 -9.54 -13.76 3.97
CA ASP A 114 -8.70 -14.18 2.85
C ASP A 114 -8.86 -13.29 1.60
N ASN A 115 -9.71 -12.27 1.67
CA ASN A 115 -9.90 -11.32 0.57
C ASN A 115 -8.60 -10.59 0.24
N TYR A 116 -8.28 -10.49 -1.05
CA TYR A 116 -7.12 -9.78 -1.58
C TYR A 116 -7.34 -8.26 -1.70
N PHE A 117 -8.59 -7.79 -1.51
CA PHE A 117 -8.98 -6.39 -1.58
C PHE A 117 -8.54 -5.69 -2.87
N LEU A 118 -8.65 -6.40 -4.00
CA LEU A 118 -8.39 -5.82 -5.32
C LEU A 118 -9.52 -4.87 -5.71
N ASN A 119 -9.13 -3.66 -6.13
CA ASN A 119 -10.01 -2.67 -6.73
C ASN A 119 -9.65 -2.54 -8.21
N LEU A 120 -10.15 -3.48 -9.01
CA LEU A 120 -9.78 -3.61 -10.42
C LEU A 120 -10.12 -2.34 -11.19
N ALA A 121 -9.14 -1.79 -11.90
CA ALA A 121 -9.34 -0.64 -12.74
C ALA A 121 -10.30 -0.92 -13.90
N ASN A 122 -11.03 0.11 -14.32
CA ASN A 122 -11.87 0.02 -15.50
C ASN A 122 -11.00 -0.16 -16.74
N TYR A 123 -11.20 -1.27 -17.43
CA TYR A 123 -10.41 -1.68 -18.58
C TYR A 123 -10.61 -0.82 -19.82
N GLU A 124 -11.79 -0.21 -19.98
CA GLU A 124 -12.01 0.79 -21.03
C GLU A 124 -11.27 2.09 -20.71
N GLU A 125 -11.21 2.50 -19.44
CA GLU A 125 -10.43 3.67 -19.05
C GLU A 125 -8.94 3.45 -19.23
N ILE A 126 -8.44 2.23 -18.98
CA ILE A 126 -7.05 1.85 -19.28
C ILE A 126 -6.78 1.97 -20.79
N GLY A 127 -7.58 1.30 -21.62
CA GLY A 127 -7.39 1.28 -23.07
C GLY A 127 -7.50 2.66 -23.72
N ASN A 128 -8.32 3.54 -23.16
CA ASN A 128 -8.50 4.91 -23.63
C ASN A 128 -7.58 5.93 -22.93
N GLY A 129 -6.67 5.51 -22.04
CA GLY A 129 -5.74 6.39 -21.35
C GLY A 129 -6.40 7.43 -20.41
N LYS A 130 -7.58 7.12 -19.87
CA LYS A 130 -8.37 8.06 -19.02
C LYS A 130 -8.00 8.02 -17.55
N LEU A 131 -7.25 7.00 -17.12
CA LEU A 131 -6.83 6.87 -15.73
C LEU A 131 -5.80 7.93 -15.37
N LYS A 132 -5.88 8.42 -14.13
CA LYS A 132 -4.89 9.36 -13.59
C LYS A 132 -3.56 8.61 -13.37
N PRO A 133 -2.47 8.97 -14.07
CA PRO A 133 -1.22 8.19 -14.02
C PRO A 133 -0.54 8.20 -12.66
N ASN A 134 -0.91 9.13 -11.79
CA ASN A 134 -0.25 9.33 -10.51
C ASN A 134 -0.86 8.47 -9.38
N PHE A 135 -1.89 7.66 -9.67
CA PHE A 135 -2.48 6.73 -8.71
C PHE A 135 -2.18 5.29 -9.10
N LEU A 136 -1.85 4.47 -8.10
CA LEU A 136 -1.76 3.03 -8.32
C LEU A 136 -3.14 2.44 -8.64
N ILE A 137 -3.13 1.39 -9.45
CA ILE A 137 -4.32 0.69 -9.91
C ILE A 137 -4.11 -0.82 -9.79
N ASP A 138 -5.19 -1.55 -9.55
CA ASP A 138 -5.15 -3.01 -9.54
C ASP A 138 -5.58 -3.54 -10.92
N ILE A 139 -4.80 -4.47 -11.48
CA ILE A 139 -5.10 -5.11 -12.76
C ILE A 139 -4.96 -6.62 -12.57
N MET A 140 -5.90 -7.39 -13.12
CA MET A 140 -5.85 -8.86 -13.16
C MET A 140 -6.29 -9.32 -14.53
N ARG A 141 -5.35 -9.84 -15.33
CA ARG A 141 -5.58 -10.23 -16.73
C ARG A 141 -4.61 -11.32 -17.16
N GLN A 142 -4.94 -11.96 -18.29
CA GLN A 142 -4.09 -12.97 -18.89
C GLN A 142 -2.79 -12.33 -19.40
N VAL A 143 -1.66 -12.95 -19.04
CA VAL A 143 -0.37 -12.65 -19.66
C VAL A 143 -0.34 -13.32 -21.03
N THR A 144 -0.14 -12.54 -22.09
CA THR A 144 -0.09 -13.06 -23.47
C THR A 144 1.30 -13.07 -24.07
N ASP A 145 2.23 -12.33 -23.48
CA ASP A 145 3.60 -12.20 -23.96
C ASP A 145 4.48 -11.97 -22.73
N LEU A 146 5.52 -12.77 -22.58
CA LEU A 146 6.44 -12.73 -21.46
C LEU A 146 7.86 -12.73 -22.01
N GLY A 147 8.56 -11.61 -21.86
CA GLY A 147 9.94 -11.47 -22.28
C GLY A 147 10.91 -12.16 -21.32
N ALA A 148 12.15 -12.30 -21.78
CA ALA A 148 13.26 -12.71 -20.92
C ALA A 148 13.55 -11.66 -19.83
N VAL A 149 14.18 -12.09 -18.75
CA VAL A 149 14.74 -11.18 -17.74
C VAL A 149 15.87 -10.38 -18.40
N ALA A 150 15.75 -9.07 -18.38
CA ALA A 150 16.78 -8.13 -18.80
C ALA A 150 17.43 -7.47 -17.58
N THR A 151 18.69 -7.06 -17.72
CA THR A 151 19.35 -6.19 -16.74
C THR A 151 19.39 -4.77 -17.30
N VAL A 152 18.94 -3.79 -16.51
CA VAL A 152 18.94 -2.37 -16.86
C VAL A 152 19.65 -1.56 -15.77
N GLN A 153 20.24 -0.42 -16.13
CA GLN A 153 20.75 0.54 -15.15
C GLN A 153 19.60 1.39 -14.61
N ALA A 154 19.38 1.35 -13.29
CA ALA A 154 18.41 2.21 -12.62
C ALA A 154 19.02 2.78 -11.34
N ASN A 155 19.03 4.11 -11.22
CA ASN A 155 19.65 4.84 -10.09
C ASN A 155 21.10 4.39 -9.80
N GLY A 156 21.87 4.10 -10.85
CA GLY A 156 23.27 3.65 -10.74
C GLY A 156 23.45 2.19 -10.29
N ASN A 157 22.37 1.39 -10.25
CA ASN A 157 22.42 -0.02 -9.89
C ASN A 157 21.90 -0.91 -11.03
N ASP A 158 22.53 -2.08 -11.19
CA ASP A 158 22.04 -3.17 -12.01
C ASP A 158 20.71 -3.68 -11.46
N THR A 159 19.65 -3.50 -12.23
CA THR A 159 18.29 -3.88 -11.86
C THR A 159 17.75 -4.89 -12.86
N LYS A 160 17.25 -6.02 -12.37
CA LYS A 160 16.60 -7.03 -13.21
C LYS A 160 15.16 -6.62 -13.48
N ILE A 161 14.73 -6.72 -14.74
CA ILE A 161 13.39 -6.37 -15.18
C ILE A 161 12.84 -7.42 -16.13
N VAL A 162 11.55 -7.71 -16.02
CA VAL A 162 10.81 -8.54 -16.99
C VAL A 162 9.72 -7.70 -17.62
N TYR A 163 9.69 -7.68 -18.94
CA TYR A 163 8.62 -7.07 -19.71
C TYR A 163 7.58 -8.12 -20.07
N PHE A 164 6.31 -7.76 -19.97
CA PHE A 164 5.20 -8.64 -20.33
C PHE A 164 4.01 -7.84 -20.84
N ARG A 165 3.06 -8.51 -21.48
CA ARG A 165 1.81 -7.90 -21.94
C ARG A 165 0.62 -8.56 -21.30
N LEU A 166 -0.31 -7.73 -20.85
CA LEU A 166 -1.62 -8.15 -20.37
C LEU A 166 -2.66 -7.94 -21.46
N LEU A 167 -3.49 -8.95 -21.71
CA LEU A 167 -4.66 -8.83 -22.57
C LEU A 167 -5.84 -8.25 -21.80
N VAL A 168 -6.34 -7.11 -22.28
CA VAL A 168 -7.36 -6.30 -21.62
C VAL A 168 -8.51 -6.06 -22.60
N MET A 169 -9.50 -6.95 -22.62
CA MET A 169 -10.54 -6.97 -23.67
C MET A 169 -9.89 -7.02 -25.07
N LYS A 170 -10.03 -5.97 -25.89
CA LYS A 170 -9.37 -5.82 -27.20
C LYS A 170 -8.00 -5.14 -27.16
N TRP A 171 -7.56 -4.69 -25.98
CA TRP A 171 -6.32 -3.92 -25.79
C TRP A 171 -5.19 -4.80 -25.25
N ARG A 172 -3.95 -4.39 -25.52
CA ARG A 172 -2.74 -4.98 -24.92
C ARG A 172 -2.03 -3.92 -24.10
N VAL A 173 -1.87 -4.18 -22.80
CA VAL A 173 -1.16 -3.28 -21.90
C VAL A 173 0.26 -3.80 -21.73
N ALA A 174 1.24 -2.98 -22.10
CA ALA A 174 2.64 -3.27 -21.83
C ALA A 174 2.93 -3.04 -20.34
N CYS A 175 3.59 -4.00 -19.72
CA CYS A 175 3.92 -4.00 -18.31
C CYS A 175 5.40 -4.33 -18.12
N ALA A 176 5.96 -3.84 -17.02
CA ALA A 176 7.30 -4.19 -16.59
C ALA A 176 7.30 -4.50 -15.09
N LYS A 177 8.00 -5.55 -14.69
CA LYS A 177 8.18 -5.93 -13.28
C LYS A 177 9.67 -5.90 -12.95
N ILE A 178 10.02 -5.11 -11.93
CA ILE A 178 11.33 -5.14 -11.30
C ILE A 178 11.43 -6.43 -10.48
N CYS A 179 12.50 -7.20 -10.69
CA CYS A 179 12.73 -8.51 -10.08
C CYS A 179 13.62 -8.42 -8.83
#